data_AF-A0A497BCA5-F1
#
_entry.id   AF-A0A497BCA5-F1
#
_cell.length_a   1.000
_cell.length_b   1.000
_cell.length_c   1.000
_cell.angle_alpha   90.00
_cell.angle_beta   90.00
_cell.angle_gamma   90.00
#
_symmetry.space_group_name_H-M   'P 1'
#
loop_
_entity.id
_entity.type
_entity.pdbx_description
1 polymer ?
#
loop_
_entity_poly.entity_id
_entity_poly.type
_entity_poly.pdbx_seq_one_letter_code
_entity_poly.pdbx_strand_id
1 'polypeptide(L)'
;MSSLPEKLNQLDEIIAKMNYVLFYQIYKSENYNAKVDAIKKIRDILHQLGAEEYKIILLDHRINKLRYVSYGTDWKASDLNDITKAIEQIREILEQLGAETEKLQKLDQIIAKHRTLKYGDVWQTRDINDRIDAIKQIREILAQMIVPPEQIKNGGFETGDFTDWELAGDYMEVTDIDAHSGTYSARLILMMFPCEIRQTLDVPIPVSNVDTFELYARTETWEEPCLEVEIGYTDGTNTIEDFTVPPRWTRINLKPYLEYNKKISYVAFRSICFYQFIFLDDISLKGRP
;
A
#
# COMPACT_ATOMS: atom_id res chain seq x y z
N MET A 1 -15.26 -9.82 7.04
CA MET A 1 -15.02 -8.36 7.06
C MET A 1 -14.50 -7.99 5.67
N SER A 2 -14.92 -6.86 5.09
CA SER A 2 -14.41 -6.43 3.78
C SER A 2 -12.90 -6.14 3.84
N SER A 3 -12.18 -6.38 2.74
CA SER A 3 -10.74 -6.14 2.65
C SER A 3 -10.41 -4.64 2.65
N LEU A 4 -9.16 -4.27 2.97
CA LEU A 4 -8.74 -2.86 2.94
C LEU A 4 -8.83 -2.22 1.54
N PRO A 5 -8.41 -2.89 0.45
CA PRO A 5 -8.65 -2.41 -0.91
C PRO A 5 -10.14 -2.20 -1.23
N GLU A 6 -11.01 -3.11 -0.80
CA GLU A 6 -12.46 -2.98 -1.01
C GLU A 6 -13.03 -1.77 -0.24
N LYS A 7 -12.59 -1.55 1.00
CA LYS A 7 -12.99 -0.36 1.79
C LYS A 7 -12.49 0.94 1.18
N LEU A 8 -11.30 0.94 0.57
CA LEU A 8 -10.77 2.10 -0.14
C LEU A 8 -11.61 2.42 -1.39
N ASN A 9 -12.02 1.40 -2.16
CA ASN A 9 -12.94 1.58 -3.29
C ASN A 9 -14.31 2.14 -2.83
N GLN A 10 -14.84 1.63 -1.71
CA GLN A 10 -16.07 2.18 -1.11
C GLN A 10 -15.89 3.65 -0.68
N LEU A 11 -14.70 4.04 -0.21
CA LEU A 11 -14.39 5.44 0.11
C LEU A 11 -14.41 6.30 -1.17
N ASP A 12 -13.88 5.81 -2.29
CA ASP A 12 -13.90 6.50 -3.57
C ASP A 12 -15.33 6.75 -4.07
N GLU A 13 -16.21 5.76 -3.95
CA GLU A 13 -17.63 5.90 -4.28
C GLU A 13 -18.33 6.98 -3.42
N ILE A 14 -17.94 7.12 -2.15
CA ILE A 14 -18.47 8.16 -1.26
C ILE A 14 -17.91 9.53 -1.67
N ILE A 15 -16.61 9.63 -1.93
CA ILE A 15 -15.95 10.88 -2.35
C ILE A 15 -16.52 11.37 -3.69
N ALA A 16 -16.86 10.47 -4.62
CA ALA A 16 -17.48 10.82 -5.90
C ALA A 16 -18.84 11.53 -5.74
N LYS A 17 -19.53 11.37 -4.60
CA LYS A 17 -20.78 12.08 -4.28
C LYS A 17 -20.53 13.51 -3.77
N MET A 18 -19.29 13.83 -3.36
CA MET A 18 -18.90 15.17 -2.93
C MET A 18 -18.67 16.05 -4.13
N ASN A 19 -19.34 17.20 -4.17
CA ASN A 19 -19.20 18.18 -5.24
C ASN A 19 -18.47 19.40 -4.70
N TYR A 20 -17.55 19.97 -5.49
CA TYR A 20 -17.10 21.33 -5.21
C TYR A 20 -18.29 22.25 -5.32
N VAL A 21 -18.46 23.09 -4.30
CA VAL A 21 -19.47 24.13 -4.34
C VAL A 21 -18.92 25.26 -5.20
N LEU A 22 -19.76 25.86 -6.04
CA LEU A 22 -19.44 27.09 -6.77
C LEU A 22 -20.01 28.31 -6.03
N PHE A 23 -19.50 29.50 -6.36
CA PHE A 23 -20.02 30.75 -5.82
C PHE A 23 -21.53 30.86 -6.13
N TYR A 24 -22.35 31.18 -5.12
CA TYR A 24 -23.83 31.23 -5.16
C TYR A 24 -24.61 29.90 -5.24
N GLN A 25 -23.95 28.73 -5.18
CA GLN A 25 -24.70 27.47 -5.11
C GLN A 25 -25.26 27.19 -3.70
N ILE A 26 -26.49 26.67 -3.66
CA ILE A 26 -27.12 26.19 -2.43
C ILE A 26 -26.36 24.96 -1.92
N TYR A 27 -26.05 24.97 -0.64
CA TYR A 27 -25.36 23.86 0.03
C TYR A 27 -26.27 22.63 0.15
N LYS A 28 -25.97 21.61 -0.65
CA LYS A 28 -26.74 20.37 -0.73
C LYS A 28 -26.47 19.45 0.47
N SER A 29 -27.50 19.04 1.20
CA SER A 29 -27.43 18.09 2.32
C SER A 29 -26.64 16.83 1.99
N GLU A 30 -26.77 16.32 0.76
CA GLU A 30 -26.10 15.12 0.29
C GLU A 30 -24.58 15.28 0.31
N ASN A 31 -24.09 16.48 0.03
CA ASN A 31 -22.66 16.79 0.03
C ASN A 31 -22.10 16.82 1.47
N TYR A 32 -22.87 17.30 2.45
CA TYR A 32 -22.46 17.21 3.86
C TYR A 32 -22.45 15.77 4.33
N ASN A 33 -23.54 15.04 4.09
CA ASN A 33 -23.70 13.65 4.54
C ASN A 33 -22.61 12.74 3.95
N ALA A 34 -22.22 12.95 2.68
CA ALA A 34 -21.10 12.25 2.08
C ALA A 34 -19.78 12.46 2.84
N LYS A 35 -19.51 13.66 3.39
CA LYS A 35 -18.31 13.91 4.21
C LYS A 35 -18.36 13.13 5.52
N VAL A 36 -19.53 13.06 6.16
CA VAL A 36 -19.74 12.27 7.37
C VAL A 36 -19.49 10.79 7.07
N ASP A 37 -20.05 10.27 5.97
CA ASP A 37 -19.86 8.89 5.54
C ASP A 37 -18.38 8.59 5.23
N ALA A 38 -17.68 9.52 4.59
CA ALA A 38 -16.26 9.38 4.30
C ALA A 38 -15.42 9.33 5.57
N ILE A 39 -15.68 10.22 6.55
CA ILE A 39 -14.96 10.21 7.84
C ILE A 39 -15.19 8.88 8.58
N LYS A 40 -16.41 8.35 8.58
CA LYS A 40 -16.70 7.03 9.16
C LYS A 40 -15.95 5.91 8.44
N LYS A 41 -15.94 5.93 7.10
CA LYS A 41 -15.21 4.94 6.30
C LYS A 41 -13.70 5.01 6.54
N ILE A 42 -13.14 6.22 6.61
CA ILE A 42 -11.74 6.47 6.97
C ILE A 42 -11.44 5.88 8.36
N ARG A 43 -12.29 6.14 9.36
CA ARG A 43 -12.14 5.56 10.70
C ARG A 43 -12.08 4.03 10.66
N ASP A 44 -12.95 3.37 9.88
CA ASP A 44 -12.95 1.91 9.76
C ASP A 44 -11.65 1.39 9.12
N ILE A 45 -11.12 2.10 8.14
CA ILE A 45 -9.84 1.80 7.49
C ILE A 45 -8.69 1.95 8.50
N LEU A 46 -8.63 3.06 9.22
CA LEU A 46 -7.59 3.33 10.22
C LEU A 46 -7.55 2.27 11.32
N HIS A 47 -8.72 1.84 11.81
CA HIS A 47 -8.81 0.77 12.80
C HIS A 47 -8.25 -0.55 12.24
N GLN A 48 -8.56 -0.89 10.99
CA GLN A 48 -8.04 -2.11 10.36
C GLN A 48 -6.53 -2.03 10.05
N LEU A 49 -6.00 -0.84 9.78
CA LEU A 49 -4.55 -0.57 9.65
C LEU A 49 -3.79 -0.64 11.00
N GLY A 50 -4.49 -0.91 12.11
CA GLY A 50 -3.86 -1.05 13.43
C GLY A 50 -3.63 0.26 14.18
N ALA A 51 -4.50 1.26 13.97
CA ALA A 51 -4.49 2.48 14.78
C ALA A 51 -4.67 2.15 16.27
N GLU A 52 -4.01 2.92 17.14
CA GLU A 52 -4.13 2.73 18.59
C GLU A 52 -5.59 2.89 19.03
N GLU A 53 -6.08 1.92 19.81
CA GLU A 53 -7.49 1.84 20.21
C GLU A 53 -8.02 3.14 20.84
N TYR A 54 -7.22 3.78 21.70
CA TYR A 54 -7.63 5.04 22.35
C TYR A 54 -7.80 6.20 21.35
N LYS A 55 -7.02 6.22 20.25
CA LYS A 55 -7.16 7.25 19.21
C LYS A 55 -8.41 6.99 18.37
N ILE A 56 -8.74 5.72 18.11
CA ILE A 56 -10.01 5.34 17.45
C ILE A 56 -11.20 5.74 18.33
N ILE A 57 -11.16 5.48 19.63
CA ILE A 57 -12.20 5.93 20.58
C ILE A 57 -12.34 7.46 20.58
N LEU A 58 -11.22 8.19 20.55
CA LEU A 58 -11.24 9.65 20.48
C LEU A 58 -11.85 10.15 19.17
N LEU A 59 -11.52 9.52 18.04
CA LEU A 59 -12.12 9.79 16.74
C LEU A 59 -13.62 9.49 16.74
N ASP A 60 -14.05 8.37 17.34
CA ASP A 60 -15.46 8.03 17.51
C ASP A 60 -16.23 9.09 18.30
N HIS A 61 -15.62 9.64 19.36
CA HIS A 61 -16.20 10.76 20.09
C HIS A 61 -16.39 12.02 19.21
N ARG A 62 -15.51 12.26 18.24
CA ARG A 62 -15.68 13.34 17.25
C ARG A 62 -16.77 13.00 16.25
N ILE A 63 -16.77 11.78 15.71
CA ILE A 63 -17.76 11.30 14.74
C ILE A 63 -19.18 11.36 15.31
N ASN A 64 -19.36 11.04 16.59
CA ASN A 64 -20.67 11.08 17.26
C ASN A 64 -21.27 12.50 17.36
N LYS A 65 -20.46 13.55 17.13
CA LYS A 65 -20.95 14.94 17.03
C LYS A 65 -21.39 15.32 15.61
N LEU A 66 -20.98 14.53 14.62
CA LEU A 66 -21.40 14.71 13.23
C LEU A 66 -22.84 14.22 13.07
N ARG A 67 -23.72 15.10 12.63
CA ARG A 67 -25.15 14.79 12.41
C ARG A 67 -25.44 14.64 10.92
N TYR A 68 -26.35 13.77 10.53
CA TYR A 68 -26.90 13.86 9.17
C TYR A 68 -27.81 15.08 9.04
N VAL A 69 -27.74 15.73 7.89
CA VAL A 69 -28.54 16.91 7.56
C VAL A 69 -29.59 16.50 6.53
N SER A 70 -30.85 16.82 6.78
CA SER A 70 -31.95 16.60 5.83
C SER A 70 -32.02 17.74 4.81
N TYR A 71 -32.64 17.47 3.66
CA TYR A 71 -32.90 18.50 2.66
C TYR A 71 -33.64 19.70 3.28
N GLY A 72 -33.20 20.92 2.95
CA GLY A 72 -33.77 22.16 3.48
C GLY A 72 -33.41 22.49 4.94
N THR A 73 -32.57 21.68 5.60
CA THR A 73 -32.04 22.00 6.93
C THR A 73 -30.75 22.81 6.79
N ASP A 74 -30.69 23.96 7.47
CA ASP A 74 -29.48 24.76 7.49
C ASP A 74 -28.32 24.02 8.16
N TRP A 75 -27.14 24.17 7.58
CA TRP A 75 -25.91 23.69 8.19
C TRP A 75 -25.52 24.67 9.30
N LYS A 76 -25.06 24.12 10.42
CA LYS A 76 -24.57 24.90 11.55
C LYS A 76 -23.08 25.12 11.39
N ALA A 77 -22.58 26.26 11.85
CA ALA A 77 -21.13 26.51 11.94
C ALA A 77 -20.39 25.38 12.68
N SER A 78 -21.02 24.81 13.72
CA SER A 78 -20.51 23.66 14.46
C SER A 78 -20.29 22.42 13.58
N ASP A 79 -21.15 22.19 12.58
CA ASP A 79 -21.12 21.00 11.75
C ASP A 79 -19.82 20.92 10.92
N LEU A 80 -19.33 22.06 10.42
CA LEU A 80 -18.06 22.14 9.69
C LEU A 80 -16.84 22.14 10.62
N ASN A 81 -16.96 22.78 11.79
CA ASN A 81 -15.88 22.78 12.78
C ASN A 81 -15.64 21.37 13.33
N ASP A 82 -16.70 20.59 13.55
CA ASP A 82 -16.56 19.22 14.05
C ASP A 82 -16.01 18.26 12.98
N ILE A 83 -16.30 18.50 11.69
CA ILE A 83 -15.59 17.83 10.57
C ILE A 83 -14.09 18.13 10.63
N THR A 84 -13.69 19.40 10.81
CA THR A 84 -12.28 19.78 10.91
C THR A 84 -11.59 19.06 12.08
N LYS A 85 -12.22 19.01 13.26
CA LYS A 85 -11.67 18.27 14.41
C LYS A 85 -11.51 16.78 14.15
N ALA A 86 -12.43 16.17 13.41
CA ALA A 86 -12.30 14.77 13.02
C ALA A 86 -11.13 14.57 12.03
N ILE A 87 -10.94 15.49 11.09
CA ILE A 87 -9.82 15.49 10.13
C ILE A 87 -8.48 15.66 10.86
N GLU A 88 -8.39 16.58 11.82
CA GLU A 88 -7.20 16.77 12.67
C GLU A 88 -6.87 15.48 13.43
N GLN A 89 -7.87 14.84 14.03
CA GLN A 89 -7.68 13.57 14.73
C GLN A 89 -7.21 12.45 13.79
N ILE A 90 -7.77 12.38 12.58
CA ILE A 90 -7.35 11.43 11.55
C ILE A 90 -5.88 11.68 11.18
N ARG A 91 -5.46 12.94 11.00
CA ARG A 91 -4.07 13.30 10.70
C ARG A 91 -3.11 12.78 11.77
N GLU A 92 -3.45 12.94 13.05
CA GLU A 92 -2.63 12.42 14.17
C GLU A 92 -2.53 10.88 14.18
N ILE A 93 -3.58 10.19 13.72
CA ILE A 93 -3.56 8.73 13.59
C ILE A 93 -2.68 8.32 12.40
N LEU A 94 -2.80 9.01 11.26
CA LEU A 94 -1.98 8.73 10.07
C LEU A 94 -0.49 8.86 10.36
N GLU A 95 -0.07 9.88 11.12
CA GLU A 95 1.32 10.01 11.58
C GLU A 95 1.75 8.85 12.48
N GLN A 96 0.89 8.43 13.41
CA GLN A 96 1.17 7.28 14.28
C GLN A 96 1.27 5.96 13.51
N LEU A 97 0.55 5.84 12.40
CA LEU A 97 0.65 4.70 11.48
C LEU A 97 1.83 4.80 10.51
N GLY A 98 2.66 5.85 10.59
CA GLY A 98 3.85 5.99 9.75
C GLY A 98 3.57 6.52 8.34
N ALA A 99 2.50 7.28 8.13
CA ALA A 99 2.26 7.95 6.86
C ALA A 99 3.43 8.87 6.46
N GLU A 100 3.70 8.97 5.16
CA GLU A 100 4.83 9.74 4.61
C GLU A 100 4.77 11.23 5.01
N THR A 101 5.89 11.76 5.52
CA THR A 101 6.00 13.13 6.06
C THR A 101 5.56 14.21 5.06
N GLU A 102 5.95 14.09 3.78
CA GLU A 102 5.60 15.08 2.75
C GLU A 102 4.08 15.15 2.52
N LYS A 103 3.40 13.99 2.57
CA LYS A 103 1.95 13.89 2.40
C LYS A 103 1.21 14.44 3.60
N LEU A 104 1.73 14.20 4.82
CA LEU A 104 1.22 14.80 6.04
C LEU A 104 1.38 16.32 6.03
N GLN A 105 2.52 16.85 5.59
CA GLN A 105 2.72 18.30 5.45
C GLN A 105 1.73 18.92 4.46
N LYS A 106 1.47 18.24 3.34
CA LYS A 106 0.45 18.69 2.37
C LYS A 106 -0.96 18.68 3.00
N LEU A 107 -1.29 17.67 3.80
CA LEU A 107 -2.55 17.65 4.55
C LEU A 107 -2.62 18.80 5.56
N ASP A 108 -1.54 19.07 6.30
CA ASP A 108 -1.44 20.18 7.26
C ASP A 108 -1.65 21.53 6.56
N GLN A 109 -1.10 21.73 5.36
CA GLN A 109 -1.34 22.93 4.55
C GLN A 109 -2.80 23.11 4.12
N ILE A 110 -3.53 22.01 3.89
CA ILE A 110 -4.95 22.06 3.56
C ILE A 110 -5.76 22.36 4.83
N ILE A 111 -5.48 21.68 5.95
CA ILE A 111 -6.14 21.92 7.25
C ILE A 111 -5.93 23.36 7.70
N ALA A 112 -4.75 23.94 7.50
CA ALA A 112 -4.48 25.34 7.85
C ALA A 112 -5.39 26.36 7.14
N LYS A 113 -6.02 25.98 6.02
CA LYS A 113 -7.01 26.82 5.31
C LYS A 113 -8.40 26.76 5.95
N HIS A 114 -8.66 25.75 6.79
CA HIS A 114 -9.97 25.56 7.43
C HIS A 114 -10.23 26.69 8.41
N ARG A 115 -11.19 27.55 8.06
CA ARG A 115 -11.67 28.58 8.98
C ARG A 115 -12.54 27.96 10.07
N THR A 116 -12.31 28.38 11.31
CA THR A 116 -13.24 28.16 12.42
C THR A 116 -14.44 29.09 12.27
N LEU A 117 -15.63 28.51 12.11
CA LEU A 117 -16.87 29.26 11.92
C LEU A 117 -17.55 29.56 13.26
N LYS A 118 -18.09 30.77 13.40
CA LYS A 118 -18.92 31.20 14.53
C LYS A 118 -20.38 31.34 14.10
N TYR A 119 -21.28 31.37 15.07
CA TYR A 119 -22.69 31.65 14.81
C TYR A 119 -22.83 33.03 14.13
N GLY A 120 -23.56 33.08 13.01
CA GLY A 120 -23.73 34.29 12.21
C GLY A 120 -22.66 34.52 11.14
N ASP A 121 -21.62 33.69 11.06
CA ASP A 121 -20.65 33.79 9.98
C ASP A 121 -21.29 33.50 8.62
N VAL A 122 -20.95 34.32 7.63
CA VAL A 122 -21.31 34.03 6.24
C VAL A 122 -20.44 32.90 5.73
N TRP A 123 -21.11 31.90 5.15
CA TRP A 123 -20.48 30.73 4.58
C TRP A 123 -19.74 31.08 3.31
N GLN A 124 -18.49 30.65 3.21
CA GLN A 124 -17.70 30.81 2.00
C GLN A 124 -17.57 29.46 1.31
N THR A 125 -17.55 29.48 -0.01
CA THR A 125 -17.35 28.28 -0.83
C THR A 125 -16.12 27.47 -0.41
N ARG A 126 -15.02 28.15 -0.05
CA ARG A 126 -13.79 27.52 0.46
C ARG A 126 -13.98 26.76 1.77
N ASP A 127 -14.90 27.20 2.64
CA ASP A 127 -15.16 26.52 3.92
C ASP A 127 -15.62 25.06 3.69
N ILE A 128 -16.17 24.74 2.51
CA ILE A 128 -16.58 23.38 2.17
C ILE A 128 -15.54 22.68 1.31
N ASN A 129 -15.03 23.38 0.30
CA ASN A 129 -14.11 22.80 -0.67
C ASN A 129 -12.77 22.40 -0.02
N ASP A 130 -12.24 23.19 0.92
CA ASP A 130 -11.00 22.85 1.62
C ASP A 130 -11.13 21.58 2.48
N ARG A 131 -12.34 21.26 2.95
CA ARG A 131 -12.64 20.02 3.69
C ARG A 131 -12.76 18.81 2.76
N ILE A 132 -13.28 19.02 1.53
CA ILE A 132 -13.25 18.00 0.49
C ILE A 132 -11.80 17.69 0.09
N ASP A 133 -10.98 18.73 -0.08
CA ASP A 133 -9.55 18.59 -0.39
C ASP A 133 -8.82 17.78 0.70
N ALA A 134 -9.11 18.05 1.97
CA ALA A 134 -8.53 17.31 3.09
C ALA A 134 -8.93 15.84 3.07
N ILE A 135 -10.21 15.53 2.85
CA ILE A 135 -10.69 14.13 2.77
C ILE A 135 -10.04 13.40 1.59
N LYS A 136 -9.91 14.05 0.44
CA LYS A 136 -9.20 13.48 -0.72
C LYS A 136 -7.73 13.24 -0.41
N GLN A 137 -7.05 14.19 0.23
CA GLN A 137 -5.66 14.02 0.61
C GLN A 137 -5.47 12.90 1.65
N ILE A 138 -6.40 12.73 2.58
CA ILE A 138 -6.43 11.58 3.49
C ILE A 138 -6.59 10.28 2.71
N ARG A 139 -7.53 10.21 1.76
CA ARG A 139 -7.69 9.03 0.90
C ARG A 139 -6.39 8.68 0.18
N GLU A 140 -5.69 9.67 -0.39
CA GLU A 140 -4.41 9.44 -1.07
C GLU A 140 -3.35 8.86 -0.12
N ILE A 141 -3.31 9.33 1.13
CA ILE A 141 -2.41 8.78 2.15
C ILE A 141 -2.78 7.33 2.44
N LEU A 142 -4.07 7.04 2.67
CA LEU A 142 -4.55 5.68 2.94
C LEU A 142 -4.24 4.73 1.77
N ALA A 143 -4.39 5.19 0.53
CA ALA A 143 -4.09 4.39 -0.66
C ALA A 143 -2.61 3.98 -0.73
N GLN A 144 -1.69 4.81 -0.23
CA GLN A 144 -0.27 4.47 -0.15
C GLN A 144 0.05 3.52 1.00
N MET A 145 -0.76 3.56 2.06
CA MET A 145 -0.61 2.69 3.21
C MET A 145 -1.17 1.29 2.96
N ILE A 146 -2.24 1.19 2.16
CA ILE A 146 -2.84 -0.07 1.75
C ILE A 146 -2.02 -0.61 0.58
N VAL A 147 -1.18 -1.59 0.88
CA VAL A 147 -0.38 -2.27 -0.13
C VAL A 147 -1.16 -3.50 -0.62
N PRO A 148 -1.15 -3.83 -1.92
CA PRO A 148 -1.81 -5.05 -2.38
C PRO A 148 -1.28 -6.31 -1.63
N PRO A 149 -2.14 -7.31 -1.41
CA PRO A 149 -1.78 -8.49 -0.61
C PRO A 149 -0.71 -9.37 -1.27
N GLU A 150 -0.43 -9.18 -2.56
CA GLU A 150 0.68 -9.81 -3.28
C GLU A 150 1.22 -8.77 -4.29
N GLN A 151 2.54 -8.59 -4.31
CA GLN A 151 3.23 -7.67 -5.22
C GLN A 151 3.90 -8.42 -6.37
N ILE A 152 4.27 -9.69 -6.19
CA ILE A 152 4.92 -10.50 -7.23
C ILE A 152 3.85 -11.14 -8.09
N LYS A 153 3.83 -10.77 -9.37
CA LYS A 153 3.02 -11.44 -10.39
C LYS A 153 3.74 -12.69 -10.87
N ASN A 154 2.96 -13.74 -11.14
CA ASN A 154 3.47 -15.01 -11.66
C ASN A 154 4.66 -15.56 -10.84
N GLY A 155 4.64 -15.39 -9.51
CA GLY A 155 5.73 -15.79 -8.62
C GLY A 155 5.90 -17.30 -8.45
N GLY A 156 4.86 -18.08 -8.76
CA GLY A 156 4.90 -19.54 -8.88
C GLY A 156 4.90 -20.05 -10.33
N PHE A 157 5.12 -19.17 -11.32
CA PHE A 157 5.32 -19.55 -12.73
C PHE A 157 4.20 -20.37 -13.41
N GLU A 158 3.00 -20.42 -12.82
CA GLU A 158 1.86 -21.23 -13.27
C GLU A 158 1.26 -20.85 -14.63
N THR A 159 1.76 -19.78 -15.26
CA THR A 159 1.46 -19.44 -16.65
C THR A 159 2.18 -20.35 -17.65
N GLY A 160 3.18 -21.12 -17.20
CA GLY A 160 4.01 -21.98 -18.03
C GLY A 160 5.16 -21.25 -18.74
N ASP A 161 5.34 -19.95 -18.46
CA ASP A 161 6.41 -19.11 -18.97
C ASP A 161 6.79 -18.00 -17.97
N PHE A 162 7.74 -17.16 -18.37
CA PHE A 162 8.23 -16.02 -17.59
C PHE A 162 7.36 -14.75 -17.75
N THR A 163 6.05 -14.87 -18.01
CA THR A 163 5.14 -13.71 -18.02
C THR A 163 5.34 -12.86 -16.75
N ASP A 164 5.39 -11.53 -16.93
CA ASP A 164 5.70 -10.51 -15.90
C ASP A 164 7.14 -10.52 -15.34
N TRP A 165 8.06 -11.32 -15.91
CA TRP A 165 9.48 -11.31 -15.56
C TRP A 165 10.34 -10.81 -16.72
N GLU A 166 11.28 -9.92 -16.42
CA GLU A 166 12.39 -9.52 -17.29
C GLU A 166 13.51 -10.55 -17.17
N LEU A 167 14.07 -10.97 -18.30
CA LEU A 167 15.10 -12.00 -18.38
C LEU A 167 16.42 -11.40 -18.86
N ALA A 168 17.53 -11.79 -18.23
CA ALA A 168 18.88 -11.56 -18.75
C ALA A 168 19.73 -12.83 -18.67
N GLY A 169 20.43 -13.16 -19.75
CA GLY A 169 21.16 -14.42 -19.89
C GLY A 169 20.41 -15.45 -20.74
N ASP A 170 21.09 -16.56 -21.08
CA ASP A 170 20.66 -17.43 -22.18
C ASP A 170 20.05 -18.77 -21.73
N TYR A 171 20.20 -19.16 -20.46
CA TYR A 171 19.86 -20.51 -20.00
C TYR A 171 18.94 -20.49 -18.79
N MET A 172 17.68 -20.16 -19.08
CA MET A 172 16.56 -20.17 -18.14
C MET A 172 15.33 -20.77 -18.80
N GLU A 173 14.52 -21.48 -18.04
CA GLU A 173 13.23 -21.97 -18.48
C GLU A 173 12.24 -22.05 -17.32
N VAL A 174 10.95 -22.03 -17.65
CA VAL A 174 9.90 -22.48 -16.75
C VAL A 174 9.63 -23.95 -17.07
N THR A 175 9.63 -24.80 -16.05
CA THR A 175 9.64 -26.27 -16.21
C THR A 175 8.64 -26.94 -15.28
N ASP A 176 8.11 -28.10 -15.70
CA ASP A 176 7.23 -28.97 -14.92
C ASP A 176 7.95 -30.19 -14.33
N ILE A 177 9.29 -30.24 -14.46
CA ILE A 177 10.12 -31.35 -13.97
C ILE A 177 10.06 -31.46 -12.44
N ASP A 178 10.05 -30.31 -11.76
CA ASP A 178 9.97 -30.21 -10.31
C ASP A 178 9.45 -28.83 -9.93
N ALA A 179 8.52 -28.77 -8.99
CA ALA A 179 7.95 -27.55 -8.46
C ALA A 179 7.74 -27.71 -6.95
N HIS A 180 7.86 -26.63 -6.20
CA HIS A 180 7.57 -26.64 -4.77
C HIS A 180 6.06 -26.75 -4.54
N SER A 181 5.29 -25.98 -5.32
CA SER A 181 3.83 -26.05 -5.36
C SER A 181 3.34 -25.91 -6.80
N GLY A 182 2.06 -26.17 -7.06
CA GLY A 182 1.52 -26.05 -8.41
C GLY A 182 2.10 -27.05 -9.40
N THR A 183 2.32 -26.58 -10.64
CA THR A 183 2.78 -27.38 -11.78
C THR A 183 4.16 -26.97 -12.25
N TYR A 184 4.49 -25.67 -12.16
CA TYR A 184 5.66 -25.10 -12.81
C TYR A 184 6.61 -24.45 -11.81
N SER A 185 7.89 -24.44 -12.12
CA SER A 185 8.88 -23.61 -11.42
C SER A 185 9.89 -23.01 -12.39
N ALA A 186 10.61 -21.99 -11.97
CA ALA A 186 11.70 -21.43 -12.75
C ALA A 186 12.98 -22.23 -12.52
N ARG A 187 13.67 -22.62 -13.60
CA ARG A 187 14.96 -23.28 -13.59
C ARG A 187 16.01 -22.41 -14.27
N LEU A 188 17.04 -22.03 -13.52
CA LEU A 188 18.14 -21.18 -13.98
C LEU A 188 19.46 -21.96 -13.92
N ILE A 189 20.39 -21.68 -14.83
CA ILE A 189 21.76 -22.22 -14.78
C ILE A 189 22.77 -21.16 -15.20
N LEU A 190 23.82 -20.98 -14.39
CA LEU A 190 25.02 -20.26 -14.81
C LEU A 190 25.93 -21.20 -15.60
N MET A 191 25.95 -21.06 -16.93
CA MET A 191 26.94 -21.75 -17.77
C MET A 191 28.16 -20.87 -18.06
N MET A 192 27.94 -19.75 -18.75
CA MET A 192 29.01 -18.81 -19.15
C MET A 192 28.75 -17.38 -18.67
N PHE A 193 27.48 -17.00 -18.53
CA PHE A 193 27.05 -15.73 -17.96
C PHE A 193 25.94 -15.97 -16.94
N PRO A 194 25.86 -15.15 -15.87
CA PRO A 194 24.76 -15.24 -14.91
C PRO A 194 23.42 -15.11 -15.61
N CYS A 195 22.49 -15.94 -15.20
CA CYS A 195 21.10 -15.84 -15.61
C CYS A 195 20.33 -15.12 -14.52
N GLU A 196 19.52 -14.14 -14.91
CA GLU A 196 18.73 -13.29 -14.03
C GLU A 196 17.27 -13.30 -14.46
N ILE A 197 16.38 -13.47 -13.48
CA ILE A 197 14.98 -13.07 -13.60
C ILE A 197 14.75 -11.85 -12.71
N ARG A 198 14.05 -10.85 -13.23
CA ARG A 198 13.76 -9.59 -12.54
C ARG A 198 12.30 -9.21 -12.68
N GLN A 199 11.71 -8.67 -11.63
CA GLN A 199 10.39 -8.04 -11.70
C GLN A 199 10.44 -6.65 -11.09
N THR A 200 10.10 -5.65 -11.89
CA THR A 200 9.82 -4.29 -11.41
C THR A 200 8.41 -4.26 -10.85
N LEU A 201 8.24 -3.74 -9.64
CA LEU A 201 6.93 -3.63 -9.00
C LEU A 201 6.12 -2.51 -9.65
N ASP A 202 4.85 -2.78 -9.97
CA ASP A 202 3.92 -1.76 -10.48
C ASP A 202 3.81 -0.55 -9.54
N VAL A 203 3.85 -0.83 -8.23
CA VAL A 203 3.78 0.15 -7.16
C VAL A 203 4.90 -0.15 -6.16
N PRO A 204 5.87 0.76 -5.96
CA PRO A 204 6.89 0.58 -4.95
C PRO A 204 6.30 0.46 -3.54
N ILE A 205 6.81 -0.47 -2.75
CA ILE A 205 6.30 -0.79 -1.42
C ILE A 205 7.27 -0.29 -0.34
N PRO A 206 6.82 0.55 0.62
CA PRO A 206 7.63 0.89 1.79
C PRO A 206 8.00 -0.37 2.59
N VAL A 207 9.27 -0.51 2.96
CA VAL A 207 9.74 -1.65 3.76
C VAL A 207 8.98 -1.76 5.09
N SER A 208 8.58 -0.63 5.68
CA SER A 208 7.72 -0.59 6.88
C SER A 208 6.38 -1.31 6.72
N ASN A 209 5.90 -1.43 5.47
CA ASN A 209 4.63 -2.03 5.12
C ASN A 209 4.79 -3.46 4.61
N VAL A 210 6.00 -4.04 4.59
CA VAL A 210 6.18 -5.44 4.20
C VAL A 210 5.72 -6.36 5.31
N ASP A 211 4.79 -7.26 5.02
CA ASP A 211 4.36 -8.32 5.93
C ASP A 211 5.21 -9.58 5.75
N THR A 212 5.23 -10.14 4.54
CA THR A 212 6.06 -11.30 4.19
C THR A 212 6.84 -11.01 2.92
N PHE A 213 8.08 -11.50 2.86
CA PHE A 213 8.85 -11.52 1.64
C PHE A 213 9.68 -12.79 1.62
N GLU A 214 9.33 -13.71 0.72
CA GLU A 214 9.87 -15.05 0.71
C GLU A 214 9.84 -15.68 -0.67
N LEU A 215 10.61 -16.75 -0.81
CA LEU A 215 10.52 -17.69 -1.92
C LEU A 215 10.87 -19.09 -1.45
N TYR A 216 10.61 -20.06 -2.31
CA TYR A 216 11.16 -21.40 -2.19
C TYR A 216 12.23 -21.61 -3.25
N ALA A 217 13.36 -22.17 -2.82
CA ALA A 217 14.44 -22.51 -3.72
C ALA A 217 14.99 -23.91 -3.40
N ARG A 218 15.49 -24.58 -4.43
CA ARG A 218 16.32 -25.78 -4.29
C ARG A 218 17.38 -25.86 -5.39
N THR A 219 18.38 -26.69 -5.18
CA THR A 219 19.40 -27.03 -6.20
C THR A 219 19.42 -28.55 -6.45
N GLU A 220 20.39 -29.04 -7.22
CA GLU A 220 20.68 -30.47 -7.35
C GLU A 220 21.82 -30.95 -6.44
N THR A 221 22.64 -30.03 -5.93
CA THR A 221 23.88 -30.32 -5.18
C THR A 221 23.96 -29.53 -3.89
N TRP A 222 24.74 -30.03 -2.94
CA TRP A 222 25.02 -29.33 -1.69
C TRP A 222 26.28 -28.45 -1.84
N GLU A 223 26.42 -27.48 -0.94
CA GLU A 223 27.70 -26.91 -0.46
C GLU A 223 28.23 -25.57 -0.99
N GLU A 224 27.50 -24.75 -1.75
CA GLU A 224 27.89 -23.33 -1.99
C GLU A 224 26.67 -22.41 -2.12
N PRO A 225 26.81 -21.07 -1.97
CA PRO A 225 25.79 -20.12 -2.41
C PRO A 225 25.49 -20.29 -3.90
N CYS A 226 24.20 -20.44 -4.22
CA CYS A 226 23.73 -20.74 -5.57
C CYS A 226 22.74 -19.69 -6.09
N LEU A 227 22.28 -18.82 -5.19
CA LEU A 227 21.30 -17.79 -5.47
C LEU A 227 21.83 -16.45 -4.95
N GLU A 228 21.97 -15.47 -5.84
CA GLU A 228 22.08 -14.07 -5.45
C GLU A 228 20.69 -13.44 -5.58
N VAL A 229 20.25 -12.74 -4.54
CA VAL A 229 19.00 -11.96 -4.54
C VAL A 229 19.36 -10.48 -4.46
N GLU A 230 18.87 -9.70 -5.42
CA GLU A 230 18.98 -8.25 -5.41
C GLU A 230 17.60 -7.63 -5.16
N ILE A 231 17.54 -6.74 -4.18
CA ILE A 231 16.34 -5.96 -3.83
C ILE A 231 16.66 -4.49 -4.11
N GLY A 232 16.03 -3.96 -5.14
CA GLY A 232 16.20 -2.56 -5.54
C GLY A 232 15.28 -1.61 -4.80
N TYR A 233 15.75 -0.41 -4.51
CA TYR A 233 14.96 0.64 -3.89
C TYR A 233 14.73 1.84 -4.81
N THR A 234 13.69 2.62 -4.53
CA THR A 234 13.31 3.79 -5.35
C THR A 234 14.34 4.92 -5.35
N ASP A 235 15.26 4.95 -4.38
CA ASP A 235 16.33 5.95 -4.32
C ASP A 235 17.60 5.51 -5.08
N GLY A 236 17.53 4.37 -5.78
CA GLY A 236 18.60 3.85 -6.62
C GLY A 236 19.62 2.98 -5.89
N THR A 237 19.49 2.78 -4.57
CA THR A 237 20.32 1.80 -3.84
C THR A 237 19.73 0.40 -3.97
N ASN A 238 20.50 -0.61 -3.60
CA ASN A 238 20.08 -2.00 -3.58
C ASN A 238 20.66 -2.74 -2.36
N THR A 239 19.98 -3.80 -1.95
CA THR A 239 20.53 -4.85 -1.08
C THR A 239 20.82 -6.07 -1.96
N ILE A 240 21.99 -6.68 -1.79
CA ILE A 240 22.40 -7.89 -2.50
C ILE A 240 22.81 -8.93 -1.45
N GLU A 241 22.23 -10.12 -1.53
CA GLU A 241 22.49 -11.21 -0.58
C GLU A 241 22.60 -12.55 -1.30
N ASP A 242 23.60 -13.33 -0.88
CA ASP A 242 23.87 -14.66 -1.42
C ASP A 242 23.35 -15.75 -0.48
N PHE A 243 22.61 -16.70 -1.05
CA PHE A 243 22.00 -17.79 -0.31
C PHE A 243 22.57 -19.14 -0.74
N THR A 244 23.00 -19.91 0.26
CA THR A 244 23.25 -21.35 0.11
C THR A 244 21.92 -22.08 0.04
N VAL A 245 21.65 -22.64 -1.14
CA VAL A 245 20.39 -23.33 -1.42
C VAL A 245 20.64 -24.84 -1.41
N PRO A 246 19.95 -25.62 -0.55
CA PRO A 246 20.13 -27.06 -0.49
C PRO A 246 19.32 -27.77 -1.60
N PRO A 247 19.56 -29.06 -1.87
CA PRO A 247 18.82 -29.84 -2.85
C PRO A 247 17.46 -30.35 -2.34
N ARG A 248 16.85 -29.60 -1.43
CA ARG A 248 15.46 -29.77 -1.00
C ARG A 248 14.80 -28.40 -1.03
N TRP A 249 13.54 -28.35 -1.43
CA TRP A 249 12.76 -27.12 -1.37
C TRP A 249 12.85 -26.49 0.01
N THR A 250 13.41 -25.29 0.04
CA THR A 250 13.70 -24.57 1.27
C THR A 250 13.16 -23.17 1.14
N ARG A 251 12.36 -22.79 2.14
CA ARG A 251 11.86 -21.42 2.27
C ARG A 251 13.01 -20.49 2.63
N ILE A 252 13.18 -19.44 1.85
CA ILE A 252 14.11 -18.35 2.09
C ILE A 252 13.29 -17.14 2.49
N ASN A 253 13.50 -16.63 3.70
CA ASN A 253 12.86 -15.41 4.19
C ASN A 253 13.75 -14.20 3.89
N LEU A 254 13.31 -13.35 2.97
CA LEU A 254 14.04 -12.17 2.52
C LEU A 254 13.80 -10.93 3.38
N LYS A 255 12.73 -10.94 4.20
CA LYS A 255 12.35 -9.79 5.02
C LYS A 255 13.47 -9.24 5.94
N PRO A 256 14.30 -10.07 6.60
CA PRO A 256 15.37 -9.58 7.47
C PRO A 256 16.45 -8.77 6.76
N TYR A 257 16.55 -8.90 5.43
CA TYR A 257 17.56 -8.22 4.61
C TYR A 257 17.07 -6.87 4.08
N LEU A 258 15.83 -6.49 4.35
CA LEU A 258 15.28 -5.22 3.89
C LEU A 258 15.83 -4.04 4.68
N GLU A 259 16.24 -2.99 3.95
CA GLU A 259 16.70 -1.75 4.56
C GLU A 259 15.52 -0.89 5.06
N TYR A 260 15.56 -0.59 6.36
CA TYR A 260 14.57 0.27 7.00
C TYR A 260 14.48 1.66 6.33
N ASN A 261 13.26 2.22 6.26
CA ASN A 261 12.92 3.49 5.59
C ASN A 261 13.09 3.54 4.07
N LYS A 262 13.35 2.42 3.39
CA LYS A 262 13.36 2.36 1.93
C LYS A 262 12.01 1.96 1.36
N LYS A 263 11.83 2.17 0.05
CA LYS A 263 10.71 1.60 -0.73
C LYS A 263 11.26 0.68 -1.80
N ILE A 264 10.84 -0.58 -1.79
CA ILE A 264 11.25 -1.60 -2.75
C ILE A 264 10.65 -1.25 -4.10
N SER A 265 11.46 -1.24 -5.16
CA SER A 265 11.05 -0.92 -6.53
C SER A 265 11.13 -2.14 -7.46
N TYR A 266 12.06 -3.07 -7.21
CA TYR A 266 12.18 -4.31 -7.96
C TYR A 266 12.83 -5.41 -7.11
N VAL A 267 12.69 -6.65 -7.56
CA VAL A 267 13.48 -7.78 -7.09
C VAL A 267 14.10 -8.51 -8.28
N ALA A 268 15.33 -9.00 -8.11
CA ALA A 268 16.00 -9.85 -9.09
C ALA A 268 16.64 -11.07 -8.41
N PHE A 269 16.67 -12.17 -9.13
CA PHE A 269 17.21 -13.45 -8.69
C PHE A 269 18.20 -13.95 -9.73
N ARG A 270 19.42 -14.28 -9.29
CA ARG A 270 20.48 -14.76 -10.18
C ARG A 270 21.03 -16.10 -9.74
N SER A 271 21.28 -16.96 -10.72
CA SER A 271 22.13 -18.13 -10.50
C SER A 271 23.59 -17.69 -10.48
N ILE A 272 24.30 -18.04 -9.41
CA ILE A 272 25.73 -17.74 -9.22
C ILE A 272 26.61 -18.99 -9.14
N CYS A 273 26.02 -20.19 -9.19
CA CYS A 273 26.73 -21.46 -9.17
C CYS A 273 26.95 -22.02 -10.59
N PHE A 274 28.21 -22.24 -10.95
CA PHE A 274 28.55 -22.75 -12.28
C PHE A 274 28.05 -24.18 -12.52
N TYR A 275 27.42 -24.38 -13.67
CA TYR A 275 26.94 -25.68 -14.16
C TYR A 275 25.98 -26.42 -13.22
N GLN A 276 25.28 -25.69 -12.36
CA GLN A 276 24.29 -26.23 -11.44
C GLN A 276 22.94 -25.59 -11.70
N PHE A 277 21.90 -26.42 -11.78
CA PHE A 277 20.53 -25.91 -11.82
C PHE A 277 20.10 -25.42 -10.44
N ILE A 278 19.53 -24.23 -10.43
CA ILE A 278 18.72 -23.74 -9.32
C ILE A 278 17.27 -23.66 -9.76
N PHE A 279 16.38 -24.13 -8.88
CA PHE A 279 14.94 -24.05 -9.04
C PHE A 279 14.41 -23.01 -8.06
N LEU A 280 13.57 -22.11 -8.56
CA LEU A 280 12.90 -21.05 -7.82
C LEU A 280 11.40 -21.20 -7.99
N ASP A 281 10.65 -21.03 -6.91
CA ASP A 281 9.20 -21.17 -6.91
C ASP A 281 8.58 -20.37 -5.76
N ASP A 282 7.27 -20.15 -5.84
CA ASP A 282 6.45 -19.47 -4.83
C ASP A 282 7.06 -18.15 -4.31
N ILE A 283 7.59 -17.34 -5.23
CA ILE A 283 8.13 -16.01 -4.91
C ILE A 283 6.96 -15.10 -4.53
N SER A 284 7.00 -14.53 -3.32
CA SER A 284 5.89 -13.77 -2.75
C SER A 284 6.39 -12.58 -1.95
N LEU A 285 5.83 -11.40 -2.24
CA LEU A 285 6.04 -10.16 -1.49
C LEU A 285 4.68 -9.58 -1.12
N LYS A 286 4.31 -9.67 0.15
CA LYS A 286 3.01 -9.23 0.64
C LYS A 286 3.16 -7.99 1.50
N GLY A 287 2.32 -7.00 1.20
CA GLY A 287 2.14 -5.88 2.10
C GLY A 287 1.32 -6.25 3.33
N ARG A 288 1.51 -5.50 4.42
CA ARG A 288 0.58 -5.49 5.54
C ARG A 288 -0.77 -5.01 5.01
N PRO A 289 -1.87 -5.67 5.40
CA PRO A 289 -3.20 -5.29 4.98
C PRO A 289 -3.47 -3.83 5.31
#